data_AF-A0A6B1XX91-F1
#
_entry.id   AF-A0A6B1XX91-F1
#
_cell.length_a   1.000
_cell.length_b   1.000
_cell.length_c   1.000
_cell.angle_alpha   90.00
_cell.angle_beta   90.00
_cell.angle_gamma   90.00
#
_symmetry.space_group_name_H-M   'P 1'
#
loop_
_entity.id
_entity.type
_entity.pdbx_description
1 polymer ?
#
loop_
_entity_poly.entity_id
_entity_poly.type
_entity_poly.pdbx_seq_one_letter_code
_entity_poly.pdbx_strand_id
1 'polypeptide(L)'
;MNKQEKEDLIQALYDIGGCDAEDEWSKGYDDGVNASIEVIKELKVHGKVIFSHEEKFVADWLNDLRGQISDVKLNSGAVFMTFIGRQLERYYDEEYSFLTEKIESWLTVPKNKVKLMSAIDNGYEVEKEPTIHELKILPEYFEAVVSGDKRFEIRKNDRNYEKGDILRLNEYQDGQYTGDVHVAEITYITDYAQQDGYVVLGIK
;
A
#
# COMPACT_ATOMS: atom_id res chain seq x y z
N MET A 1 -6.13 -8.85 -13.33
CA MET A 1 -7.33 -8.09 -12.95
C MET A 1 -7.22 -7.75 -11.49
N ASN A 2 -7.27 -6.46 -11.20
CA ASN A 2 -7.27 -5.96 -9.83
C ASN A 2 -8.67 -6.07 -9.20
N LYS A 3 -8.75 -5.77 -7.90
CA LYS A 3 -10.00 -5.90 -7.15
C LYS A 3 -11.10 -4.96 -7.67
N GLN A 4 -10.74 -3.71 -7.98
CA GLN A 4 -11.70 -2.70 -8.44
C GLN A 4 -12.27 -3.06 -9.81
N GLU A 5 -11.44 -3.46 -10.77
CA GLU A 5 -11.88 -3.91 -12.09
C GLU A 5 -12.87 -5.09 -12.00
N LYS A 6 -12.63 -6.00 -11.04
CA LYS A 6 -13.53 -7.14 -10.81
C LYS A 6 -14.89 -6.67 -10.30
N GLU A 7 -14.90 -5.75 -9.35
CA GLU A 7 -16.12 -5.18 -8.79
C GLU A 7 -16.89 -4.37 -9.84
N ASP A 8 -16.20 -3.54 -10.62
CA ASP A 8 -16.78 -2.74 -11.70
C ASP A 8 -17.41 -3.63 -12.80
N LEU A 9 -16.77 -4.74 -13.16
CA LEU A 9 -17.31 -5.70 -14.14
C LEU A 9 -18.55 -6.44 -13.61
N ILE A 10 -18.52 -6.86 -12.34
CA ILE A 10 -19.68 -7.48 -11.70
C ILE A 10 -20.84 -6.48 -11.66
N GLN A 11 -20.58 -5.23 -11.29
CA GLN A 11 -21.59 -4.18 -11.26
C GLN A 11 -22.16 -3.91 -12.64
N ALA A 12 -21.31 -3.78 -13.66
CA ALA A 12 -21.77 -3.57 -15.04
C ALA A 12 -22.67 -4.72 -15.53
N LEU A 13 -22.39 -5.96 -15.13
CA LEU A 13 -23.28 -7.09 -15.44
C LEU A 13 -24.60 -7.05 -14.68
N TYR A 14 -24.60 -6.65 -13.41
CA TYR A 14 -25.84 -6.43 -12.67
C TYR A 14 -26.69 -5.30 -13.27
N ASP A 15 -26.07 -4.23 -13.74
CA ASP A 15 -26.76 -3.10 -14.38
C ASP A 15 -27.40 -3.49 -15.73
N ILE A 16 -26.88 -4.56 -16.36
CA ILE A 16 -27.37 -5.11 -17.63
C ILE A 16 -28.47 -6.15 -17.39
N GLY A 17 -28.38 -6.94 -16.32
CA GLY A 17 -29.38 -7.95 -15.93
C GLY A 17 -30.56 -7.37 -15.13
N GLY A 18 -31.44 -8.25 -14.66
CA GLY A 18 -32.55 -7.87 -13.78
C GLY A 18 -33.81 -7.46 -14.54
N CYS A 19 -34.11 -8.14 -15.65
CA CYS A 19 -35.38 -7.96 -16.33
C CYS A 19 -36.49 -8.67 -15.55
N ASP A 20 -37.44 -7.92 -15.00
CA ASP A 20 -38.66 -8.45 -14.35
C ASP A 20 -39.64 -9.19 -15.31
N ALA A 21 -39.19 -9.57 -16.51
CA ALA A 21 -40.02 -10.17 -17.54
C ALA A 21 -40.09 -11.70 -17.38
N GLU A 22 -41.31 -12.24 -17.31
CA GLU A 22 -41.58 -13.64 -16.96
C GLU A 22 -41.41 -14.65 -18.11
N ASP A 23 -41.16 -14.18 -19.33
CA ASP A 23 -41.03 -15.05 -20.49
C ASP A 23 -39.68 -15.80 -20.52
N GLU A 24 -39.66 -16.93 -21.23
CA GLU A 24 -38.48 -17.81 -21.27
C GLU A 24 -37.23 -17.13 -21.84
N TRP A 25 -37.40 -16.12 -22.71
CA TRP A 25 -36.27 -15.42 -23.31
C TRP A 25 -35.59 -14.49 -22.29
N SER A 26 -36.38 -13.75 -21.51
CA SER A 26 -35.86 -12.95 -20.39
C SER A 26 -35.20 -13.79 -19.30
N LYS A 27 -35.73 -14.98 -18.99
CA LYS A 27 -35.08 -15.92 -18.06
C LYS A 27 -33.74 -16.42 -18.59
N GLY A 28 -33.67 -16.85 -19.85
CA GLY A 28 -32.43 -17.31 -20.45
C GLY A 28 -31.36 -16.22 -20.54
N TYR A 29 -31.78 -14.97 -20.74
CA TYR A 29 -30.90 -13.80 -20.69
C TYR A 29 -30.30 -13.59 -19.30
N ASP A 30 -31.12 -13.53 -18.25
CA ASP A 30 -30.66 -13.33 -16.88
C ASP A 30 -29.84 -14.52 -16.37
N ASP A 31 -30.18 -15.75 -16.73
CA ASP A 31 -29.37 -16.94 -16.45
C ASP A 31 -27.96 -16.82 -17.05
N GLY A 32 -27.86 -16.29 -18.28
CA GLY A 32 -26.59 -16.02 -18.95
C GLY A 32 -25.76 -14.93 -18.26
N VAL A 33 -26.41 -13.84 -17.82
CA VAL A 33 -25.76 -12.77 -17.05
C VAL A 33 -25.26 -13.30 -15.71
N ASN A 34 -26.11 -14.03 -14.98
CA ASN A 34 -25.75 -14.62 -13.69
C ASN A 34 -24.61 -15.65 -13.81
N ALA A 35 -24.64 -16.51 -14.82
CA ALA A 35 -23.53 -17.44 -15.09
C ALA A 35 -22.21 -16.70 -15.37
N SER A 36 -22.28 -15.58 -16.09
CA SER A 36 -21.11 -14.73 -16.35
C SER A 36 -20.55 -14.11 -15.05
N ILE A 37 -21.43 -13.65 -14.16
CA ILE A 37 -21.05 -13.11 -12.84
C ILE A 37 -20.35 -14.18 -12.00
N GLU A 38 -20.87 -15.41 -11.97
CA GLU A 38 -20.25 -16.52 -11.22
C GLU A 38 -18.84 -16.85 -11.74
N VAL A 39 -18.65 -16.89 -13.06
CA VAL A 39 -17.30 -17.07 -13.65
C VAL A 39 -16.36 -15.93 -13.24
N ILE A 40 -16.82 -14.68 -13.24
CA ILE A 40 -15.99 -13.54 -12.81
C ILE A 40 -15.63 -13.65 -11.32
N LYS A 41 -16.56 -14.09 -10.46
CA LYS A 41 -16.28 -14.31 -9.03
C LYS A 41 -15.16 -15.33 -8.80
N GLU A 42 -14.98 -16.30 -9.69
CA GLU A 42 -13.88 -17.27 -9.62
C GLU A 42 -12.52 -16.74 -10.13
N LEU A 43 -12.50 -15.64 -10.88
CA LEU A 43 -11.25 -15.07 -11.41
C LEU A 43 -10.32 -14.61 -10.28
N LYS A 44 -9.04 -14.98 -10.40
CA LYS A 44 -7.99 -14.59 -9.44
C LYS A 44 -7.77 -13.08 -9.45
N VAL A 45 -8.00 -12.47 -8.29
CA VAL A 45 -7.62 -11.07 -8.04
C VAL A 45 -6.15 -11.03 -7.71
N HIS A 46 -5.41 -10.22 -8.45
CA HIS A 46 -4.01 -9.94 -8.13
C HIS A 46 -3.98 -8.76 -7.15
N GLY A 47 -3.20 -8.90 -6.08
CA GLY A 47 -3.00 -7.82 -5.11
C GLY A 47 -2.23 -6.66 -5.72
N LYS A 48 -2.38 -5.47 -5.13
CA LYS A 48 -1.57 -4.31 -5.49
C LYS A 48 -0.09 -4.61 -5.23
N VAL A 49 0.78 -4.02 -6.03
CA VAL A 49 2.21 -4.02 -5.77
C VAL A 49 2.53 -3.08 -4.63
N ILE A 50 3.35 -3.53 -3.68
CA ILE A 50 3.87 -2.68 -2.62
C ILE A 50 5.29 -2.26 -2.98
N PHE A 51 5.49 -0.95 -3.21
CA PHE A 51 6.81 -0.34 -3.32
C PHE A 51 7.34 -0.02 -1.92
N SER A 52 8.62 -0.32 -1.67
CA SER A 52 9.24 0.11 -0.42
C SER A 52 9.43 1.63 -0.40
N HIS A 53 9.76 2.18 0.77
CA HIS A 53 10.12 3.58 0.93
C HIS A 53 11.23 4.03 -0.03
N GLU A 54 12.26 3.21 -0.21
CA GLU A 54 13.38 3.49 -1.12
C GLU A 54 12.92 3.52 -2.58
N GLU A 55 11.84 2.81 -2.90
CA GLU A 55 11.20 2.72 -4.21
C GLU A 55 10.08 3.74 -4.41
N LYS A 56 9.79 4.60 -3.43
CA LYS A 56 8.74 5.64 -3.53
C LYS A 56 8.87 6.49 -4.80
N PHE A 57 10.10 6.77 -5.24
CA PHE A 57 10.35 7.52 -6.48
C PHE A 57 9.77 6.85 -7.74
N VAL A 58 9.59 5.52 -7.75
CA VAL A 58 8.94 4.79 -8.85
C VAL A 58 7.44 5.04 -8.85
N ALA A 59 6.83 5.03 -7.66
CA ALA A 59 5.41 5.33 -7.51
C ALA A 59 5.09 6.80 -7.86
N ASP A 60 5.94 7.73 -7.42
CA ASP A 60 5.85 9.14 -7.77
C ASP A 60 5.97 9.33 -9.29
N TRP A 61 6.95 8.69 -9.92
CA TRP A 61 7.13 8.71 -11.37
C TRP A 61 5.89 8.17 -12.12
N LEU A 62 5.30 7.06 -11.67
CA LEU A 62 4.07 6.53 -12.25
C LEU A 62 2.88 7.50 -12.11
N ASN A 63 2.77 8.21 -10.99
CA ASN A 63 1.74 9.24 -10.77
C ASN A 63 1.93 10.42 -11.72
N ASP A 64 3.17 10.92 -11.85
CA ASP A 64 3.50 12.03 -12.74
C ASP A 64 3.19 11.68 -14.20
N LEU A 65 3.56 10.48 -14.63
CA LEU A 65 3.24 9.98 -15.97
C LEU A 65 1.73 9.93 -16.21
N ARG A 66 0.95 9.45 -15.24
CA ARG A 66 -0.51 9.43 -15.32
C ARG A 66 -1.09 10.84 -15.40
N GLY A 67 -0.57 11.79 -14.63
CA GLY A 67 -1.02 13.19 -14.62
C GLY A 67 -0.73 13.95 -15.92
N GLN A 68 0.30 13.56 -16.67
CA GLN A 68 0.67 14.19 -17.94
C GLN A 68 -0.11 13.66 -19.15
N ILE A 69 -0.77 12.51 -19.02
CA ILE A 69 -1.64 11.95 -20.06
C ILE A 69 -3.05 12.48 -19.80
N SER A 70 -3.39 13.63 -20.38
CA SER A 70 -4.70 14.30 -20.20
C SER A 70 -5.87 13.37 -20.50
N ASP A 71 -6.68 12.98 -19.51
CA ASP A 71 -8.00 12.30 -19.61
C ASP A 71 -8.21 11.28 -20.73
N VAL A 72 -7.13 10.72 -21.31
CA VAL A 72 -7.20 9.50 -22.08
C VAL A 72 -7.44 8.49 -20.99
N LYS A 73 -8.71 8.19 -20.81
CA LYS A 73 -9.24 7.04 -20.10
C LYS A 73 -8.34 5.85 -20.39
N LEU A 74 -7.28 5.70 -19.59
CA LEU A 74 -6.35 4.59 -19.61
C LEU A 74 -7.08 3.45 -18.92
N ASN A 75 -8.20 3.05 -19.52
CA ASN A 75 -9.10 2.01 -19.02
C ASN A 75 -8.48 0.62 -19.22
N SER A 76 -7.24 0.55 -19.70
CA SER A 76 -6.51 -0.70 -19.86
C SER A 76 -4.99 -0.47 -19.74
N GLY A 77 -4.33 -1.37 -18.99
CA GLY A 77 -2.87 -1.41 -18.86
C GLY A 77 -2.15 -1.46 -20.21
N ALA A 78 -2.77 -2.00 -21.26
CA ALA A 78 -2.22 -2.06 -22.61
C ALA A 78 -1.96 -0.68 -23.25
N VAL A 79 -2.83 0.31 -23.03
CA VAL A 79 -2.64 1.68 -23.57
C VAL A 79 -1.52 2.39 -22.81
N PHE A 80 -1.45 2.19 -21.49
CA PHE A 80 -0.34 2.70 -20.68
C PHE A 80 0.98 2.05 -21.10
N MET A 81 1.00 0.74 -21.35
CA MET A 81 2.18 0.02 -21.82
C MET A 81 2.65 0.47 -23.21
N THR A 82 1.74 0.81 -24.11
CA THR A 82 2.11 1.39 -25.42
C THR A 82 2.73 2.77 -25.25
N PHE A 83 2.21 3.58 -24.33
CA PHE A 83 2.77 4.90 -24.02
C PHE A 83 4.16 4.79 -23.40
N ILE A 84 4.33 3.97 -22.36
CA ILE A 84 5.62 3.73 -21.71
C ILE A 84 6.62 3.09 -22.67
N GLY A 85 6.20 2.12 -23.48
CA GLY A 85 7.00 1.53 -24.53
C GLY A 85 7.53 2.58 -25.52
N ARG A 86 6.66 3.49 -25.98
CA ARG A 86 7.08 4.62 -26.83
C ARG A 86 8.03 5.59 -26.13
N GLN A 87 7.87 5.85 -24.83
CA GLN A 87 8.83 6.68 -24.07
C GLN A 87 10.18 5.98 -23.90
N LEU A 88 10.19 4.66 -23.67
CA LEU A 88 11.41 3.84 -23.57
C LEU A 88 12.10 3.67 -24.94
N GLU A 89 11.35 3.64 -26.04
CA GLU A 89 11.89 3.52 -27.42
C GLU A 89 12.45 4.84 -27.97
N ARG A 90 12.02 6.01 -27.47
CA ARG A 90 12.57 7.34 -27.84
C ARG A 90 14.01 7.59 -27.37
N TYR A 91 14.68 6.58 -26.82
CA TYR A 91 16.04 6.62 -26.28
C TYR A 91 17.16 6.88 -27.31
N TYR A 92 16.84 7.12 -28.59
CA TYR A 92 17.84 7.31 -29.64
C TYR A 92 17.79 8.68 -30.35
N ASP A 93 16.82 9.54 -30.08
CA ASP A 93 16.76 10.90 -30.63
C ASP A 93 16.00 11.87 -29.68
N GLU A 94 16.73 12.84 -29.13
CA GLU A 94 16.28 14.12 -28.52
C GLU A 94 15.75 14.20 -27.05
N GLU A 95 16.53 14.96 -26.24
CA GLU A 95 16.24 15.97 -25.20
C GLU A 95 15.05 15.88 -24.21
N TYR A 96 14.16 14.90 -24.25
CA TYR A 96 13.05 14.77 -23.29
C TYR A 96 12.79 13.30 -22.90
N SER A 97 13.74 12.71 -22.18
CA SER A 97 13.52 11.45 -21.47
C SER A 97 12.79 11.73 -20.15
N PHE A 98 11.62 11.13 -19.95
CA PHE A 98 10.93 11.10 -18.64
C PHE A 98 11.55 10.08 -17.67
N LEU A 99 12.62 9.39 -18.08
CA LEU A 99 13.35 8.45 -17.25
C LEU A 99 14.46 9.23 -16.56
N THR A 100 14.33 9.37 -15.24
CA THR A 100 15.45 9.85 -14.44
C THR A 100 16.51 8.76 -14.35
N GLU A 101 17.77 9.14 -14.16
CA GLU A 101 18.88 8.19 -13.92
C GLU A 101 18.54 7.16 -12.83
N LYS A 102 17.78 7.61 -11.80
CA LYS A 102 17.31 6.74 -10.71
C LYS A 102 16.32 5.66 -11.20
N ILE A 103 15.39 6.02 -12.07
CA ILE A 103 14.44 5.08 -12.69
C ILE A 103 15.19 4.12 -13.63
N GLU A 104 16.09 4.63 -14.46
CA GLU A 104 16.89 3.81 -15.36
C GLU A 104 17.70 2.77 -14.59
N SER A 105 18.42 3.20 -13.56
CA SER A 105 19.20 2.34 -12.68
C SER A 105 18.31 1.28 -12.02
N TRP A 106 17.13 1.67 -11.50
CA TRP A 106 16.18 0.72 -10.91
C TRP A 106 15.66 -0.30 -11.92
N LEU A 107 15.43 0.11 -13.17
CA LEU A 107 14.98 -0.77 -14.26
C LEU A 107 16.06 -1.69 -14.83
N THR A 108 17.35 -1.48 -14.52
CA THR A 108 18.42 -2.42 -14.89
C THR A 108 18.21 -3.79 -14.24
N VAL A 109 17.58 -3.84 -13.06
CA VAL A 109 17.33 -5.07 -12.33
C VAL A 109 16.12 -5.81 -12.94
N PRO A 110 16.28 -7.05 -13.45
CA PRO A 110 15.20 -7.73 -14.19
C PRO A 110 13.90 -7.89 -13.40
N LYS A 111 13.97 -8.17 -12.09
CA LYS A 111 12.80 -8.32 -11.22
C LYS A 111 11.97 -7.02 -11.11
N ASN A 112 12.62 -5.87 -11.24
CA ASN A 112 11.98 -4.56 -11.11
C ASN A 112 11.10 -4.26 -12.33
N LYS A 113 11.48 -4.75 -13.52
CA LYS A 113 10.62 -4.67 -14.72
C LYS A 113 9.30 -5.45 -14.52
N VAL A 114 9.38 -6.64 -13.94
CA VAL A 114 8.20 -7.46 -13.62
C VAL A 114 7.35 -6.80 -12.53
N LYS A 115 7.99 -6.23 -11.50
CA LYS A 115 7.32 -5.46 -10.45
C LYS A 115 6.60 -4.23 -11.01
N LEU A 116 7.23 -3.49 -11.91
CA LEU A 116 6.64 -2.35 -12.60
C LEU A 116 5.43 -2.77 -13.45
N MET A 117 5.56 -3.81 -14.26
CA MET A 117 4.45 -4.35 -15.05
C MET A 117 3.26 -4.71 -14.16
N SER A 118 3.54 -5.42 -13.05
CA SER A 118 2.50 -5.81 -12.10
C SER A 118 1.83 -4.61 -11.43
N ALA A 119 2.58 -3.52 -11.17
CA ALA A 119 2.08 -2.29 -10.58
C ALA A 119 1.18 -1.51 -11.54
N ILE A 120 1.51 -1.54 -12.84
CA ILE A 120 0.71 -0.95 -13.91
C ILE A 120 -0.63 -1.68 -14.04
N ASP A 121 -0.59 -3.00 -14.11
CA ASP A 121 -1.77 -3.83 -14.34
C ASP A 121 -2.68 -3.94 -13.11
N ASN A 122 -2.08 -4.04 -11.92
CA ASN A 122 -2.82 -4.38 -10.70
C ASN A 122 -2.90 -3.23 -9.68
N GLY A 123 -2.31 -2.07 -10.00
CA GLY A 123 -2.16 -0.96 -9.09
C GLY A 123 -1.00 -1.14 -8.11
N TYR A 124 -0.69 -0.08 -7.37
CA TYR A 124 0.38 -0.06 -6.39
C TYR A 124 0.05 0.80 -5.18
N GLU A 125 0.76 0.53 -4.09
CA GLU A 125 0.85 1.34 -2.88
C GLU A 125 2.33 1.47 -2.51
N VAL A 126 2.65 2.48 -1.70
CA VAL A 126 3.98 2.65 -1.12
C VAL A 126 3.87 2.29 0.36
N GLU A 127 4.84 1.54 0.88
CA GLU A 127 4.97 1.37 2.33
C GLU A 127 5.01 2.75 3.00
N LYS A 128 4.38 2.84 4.17
CA LYS A 128 4.33 4.07 4.95
C LYS A 128 5.58 4.17 5.82
N GLU A 129 6.30 5.29 5.69
CA GLU A 129 7.52 5.53 6.47
C GLU A 129 7.23 5.36 7.97
N PRO A 130 8.07 4.61 8.71
CA PRO A 130 7.95 4.49 10.15
C PRO A 130 7.89 5.87 10.81
N THR A 131 6.81 6.14 11.56
CA THR A 131 6.74 7.38 12.34
C THR A 131 7.61 7.23 13.57
N ILE A 132 8.47 8.22 13.84
CA ILE A 132 9.29 8.25 15.06
C ILE A 132 8.52 8.98 16.16
N HIS A 133 8.21 8.26 17.24
CA HIS A 133 7.52 8.76 18.41
C HIS A 133 8.51 9.01 19.55
N GLU A 134 8.73 10.28 19.90
CA GLU A 134 9.52 10.62 21.08
C GLU A 134 8.67 10.50 22.35
N LEU A 135 9.12 9.64 23.26
CA LEU A 135 8.38 9.29 24.48
C LEU A 135 9.29 9.39 25.69
N LYS A 136 8.75 9.91 26.79
CA LYS A 136 9.39 9.83 28.10
C LYS A 136 9.18 8.44 28.70
N ILE A 137 10.15 7.97 29.46
CA ILE A 137 10.09 6.75 30.26
C ILE A 137 10.85 6.98 31.58
N LEU A 138 10.31 6.46 32.69
CA LEU A 138 10.97 6.56 33.99
C LEU A 138 12.15 5.58 34.08
N PRO A 139 13.19 5.87 34.89
CA PRO A 139 14.39 5.04 34.98
C PRO A 139 14.12 3.56 35.23
N GLU A 140 13.17 3.21 36.12
CA GLU A 140 12.84 1.82 36.44
C GLU A 140 12.32 1.01 35.23
N TYR A 141 11.58 1.64 34.33
CA TYR A 141 11.07 0.98 33.12
C TYR A 141 12.08 1.06 31.99
N PHE A 142 12.88 2.13 31.93
CA PHE A 142 13.94 2.28 30.95
C PHE A 142 14.96 1.15 31.09
N GLU A 143 15.45 0.91 32.31
CA GLU A 143 16.39 -0.17 32.60
C GLU A 143 15.80 -1.55 32.23
N ALA A 144 14.54 -1.79 32.56
CA ALA A 144 13.86 -3.05 32.21
C ALA A 144 13.69 -3.24 30.69
N VAL A 145 13.50 -2.17 29.92
CA VAL A 145 13.46 -2.23 28.46
C VAL A 145 14.86 -2.50 27.90
N VAL A 146 15.87 -1.78 28.38
CA VAL A 146 17.27 -1.93 27.94
C VAL A 146 17.82 -3.32 28.26
N SER A 147 17.49 -3.90 29.41
CA SER A 147 17.86 -5.28 29.77
C SER A 147 17.14 -6.34 28.93
N GLY A 148 16.03 -5.97 28.27
CA GLY A 148 15.18 -6.86 27.50
C GLY A 148 14.19 -7.68 28.33
N ASP A 149 14.09 -7.41 29.63
CA ASP A 149 13.11 -8.02 30.54
C ASP A 149 11.69 -7.51 30.25
N LYS A 150 11.58 -6.23 29.85
CA LYS A 150 10.34 -5.59 29.42
C LYS A 150 10.35 -5.39 27.91
N ARG A 151 9.54 -6.17 27.20
CA ARG A 151 9.42 -6.15 25.73
C ARG A 151 8.11 -5.53 25.22
N PHE A 152 7.51 -4.66 26.03
CA PHE A 152 6.28 -3.97 25.67
C PHE A 152 6.19 -2.60 26.33
N GLU A 153 5.43 -1.69 25.75
CA GLU A 153 5.01 -0.41 26.31
C GLU A 153 3.48 -0.37 26.45
N ILE A 154 2.95 0.28 27.48
CA ILE A 154 1.50 0.53 27.61
C ILE A 154 1.29 2.04 27.49
N ARG A 155 0.50 2.48 26.51
CA ARG A 155 0.34 3.90 26.17
C ARG A 155 -1.10 4.22 25.81
N LYS A 156 -1.50 5.46 26.05
CA LYS A 156 -2.69 6.02 25.39
C LYS A 156 -2.41 6.12 23.90
N ASN A 157 -3.32 5.65 23.05
CA ASN A 157 -3.18 5.70 21.60
C ASN A 157 -3.61 7.07 21.04
N ASP A 158 -3.03 8.15 21.55
CA ASP A 158 -3.28 9.54 21.11
C ASP A 158 -2.41 9.98 19.93
N ARG A 159 -1.56 9.08 19.42
CA ARG A 159 -0.65 9.29 18.30
C ARG A 159 -0.94 8.40 17.09
N ASN A 160 -1.99 7.56 17.18
CA ASN A 160 -2.30 6.53 16.21
C ASN A 160 -1.07 5.65 15.90
N TYR A 161 -0.54 5.00 16.94
CA TYR A 161 0.61 4.10 16.80
C TYR A 161 0.30 2.99 15.81
N GLU A 162 1.24 2.73 14.92
CA GLU A 162 1.13 1.67 13.91
C GLU A 162 2.28 0.67 14.06
N LYS A 163 2.04 -0.57 13.64
CA LYS A 163 3.10 -1.58 13.56
C LYS A 163 4.16 -1.10 12.56
N GLY A 164 5.43 -1.18 12.95
CA GLY A 164 6.57 -0.67 12.17
C GLY A 164 7.03 0.74 12.61
N ASP A 165 6.22 1.48 13.38
CA ASP A 165 6.65 2.76 13.95
C ASP A 165 7.82 2.57 14.93
N ILE A 166 8.58 3.65 15.14
CA ILE A 166 9.75 3.66 16.02
C ILE A 166 9.44 4.44 17.30
N LEU A 167 9.69 3.81 18.45
CA LEU A 167 9.67 4.47 19.74
C LEU A 167 11.08 4.93 20.11
N ARG A 168 11.26 6.24 20.26
CA ARG A 168 12.47 6.83 20.85
C ARG A 168 12.18 7.11 22.32
N LEU A 169 12.54 6.15 23.17
CA LEU A 169 12.33 6.19 24.61
C LEU A 169 13.45 6.99 25.27
N ASN A 170 13.12 8.17 25.77
CA ASN A 170 14.04 9.07 26.44
C ASN A 170 13.85 8.93 27.96
N GLU A 171 14.91 8.53 28.66
CA GLU A 171 14.86 8.43 30.11
C GLU A 171 14.65 9.83 30.72
N TYR A 172 13.68 9.90 31.65
CA TYR A 172 13.22 11.14 32.24
C TYR A 172 13.02 10.98 33.73
N GLN A 173 13.74 11.79 34.52
CA GLN A 173 13.74 11.75 35.97
C GLN A 173 13.71 13.17 36.53
N ASP A 174 12.95 13.40 37.59
CA ASP A 174 12.92 14.67 38.33
C ASP A 174 12.69 15.93 37.46
N GLY A 175 11.84 15.80 36.44
CA GLY A 175 11.49 16.92 35.55
C GLY A 175 12.50 17.20 34.44
N GLN A 176 13.56 16.40 34.30
CA GLN A 176 14.60 16.58 33.29
C GLN A 176 14.92 15.26 32.55
N TYR A 177 15.43 15.39 31.32
CA TYR A 177 15.99 14.27 30.58
C TYR A 177 17.37 13.95 31.14
N THR A 178 17.68 12.67 31.36
CA THR A 178 19.01 12.25 31.82
C THR A 178 20.04 12.27 30.69
N GLY A 179 19.57 12.12 29.45
CA GLY A 179 20.37 12.00 28.24
C GLY A 179 20.37 10.60 27.65
N ASP A 180 19.92 9.60 28.43
CA ASP A 180 19.86 8.21 27.98
C ASP A 180 18.63 7.95 27.11
N VAL A 181 18.87 7.16 26.05
CA VAL A 181 17.90 6.92 24.98
C VAL A 181 17.96 5.46 24.54
N HIS A 182 16.79 4.88 24.34
CA HIS A 182 16.62 3.58 23.72
C HIS A 182 15.66 3.68 22.53
N VAL A 183 16.00 3.04 21.43
CA VAL A 183 15.22 3.04 20.19
C VAL A 183 14.69 1.64 19.96
N ALA A 184 13.37 1.52 19.79
CA ALA A 184 12.70 0.23 19.59
C ALA A 184 11.62 0.33 18.51
N GLU A 185 11.43 -0.76 17.76
CA GLU A 185 10.37 -0.86 16.74
C GLU A 185 9.10 -1.46 17.35
N ILE A 186 7.92 -0.92 17.01
CA ILE A 186 6.64 -1.53 17.37
C ILE A 186 6.39 -2.74 16.47
N THR A 187 6.49 -3.94 17.04
CA THR A 187 6.30 -5.21 16.32
C THR A 187 4.88 -5.78 16.47
N TYR A 188 4.14 -5.34 17.49
CA TYR A 188 2.78 -5.79 17.78
C TYR A 188 1.97 -4.69 18.48
N ILE A 189 0.65 -4.63 18.24
CA ILE A 189 -0.26 -3.70 18.91
C ILE A 189 -1.53 -4.46 19.29
N THR A 190 -2.03 -4.25 20.51
CA THR A 190 -3.34 -4.73 20.94
C THR A 190 -3.98 -3.77 21.94
N ASP A 191 -5.31 -3.66 21.90
CA ASP A 191 -6.15 -2.97 22.88
C ASP A 191 -6.86 -3.95 23.83
N TYR A 192 -6.55 -5.25 23.73
CA TYR A 192 -7.24 -6.29 24.50
C TYR A 192 -7.10 -6.06 26.01
N ALA A 193 -8.25 -6.00 26.68
CA ALA A 193 -8.38 -5.78 28.12
C ALA A 193 -7.68 -4.49 28.64
N GLN A 194 -7.47 -3.49 27.77
CA GLN A 194 -6.95 -2.19 28.16
C GLN A 194 -8.08 -1.22 28.56
N GLN A 195 -7.71 -0.14 29.24
CA GLN A 195 -8.62 0.99 29.45
C GLN A 195 -8.94 1.66 28.10
N ASP A 196 -10.07 2.38 28.04
CA ASP A 196 -10.49 3.05 26.81
C ASP A 196 -9.40 4.00 26.28
N GLY A 197 -9.08 3.84 25.00
CA GLY A 197 -8.00 4.58 24.32
C GLY A 197 -6.57 4.18 24.70
N TYR A 198 -6.34 3.09 25.43
CA TYR A 198 -5.00 2.55 25.71
C TYR A 198 -4.67 1.32 24.88
N VAL A 199 -3.39 1.14 24.58
CA VAL A 199 -2.84 0.01 23.82
C VAL A 199 -1.58 -0.53 24.48
N VAL A 200 -1.33 -1.81 24.26
CA VAL A 200 -0.05 -2.48 24.51
C VAL A 200 0.72 -2.55 23.20
N LEU A 201 1.93 -2.02 23.21
CA LEU A 201 2.86 -2.00 22.08
C LEU A 201 3.95 -3.03 22.36
N GLY A 202 3.99 -4.14 21.63
CA GLY A 202 5.12 -5.07 21.67
C GLY A 202 6.32 -4.46 20.94
N ILE A 203 7.50 -4.48 21.56
CA ILE A 203 8.70 -3.78 21.06
C ILE A 203 9.91 -4.70 20.91
N LYS A 204 10.78 -4.38 19.95
CA LYS A 204 12.04 -5.09 19.67
C LYS A 204 13.18 -4.12 19.38
#